data_AF-A0A536L5K1-F1
#
_entry.id   AF-A0A536L5K1-F1
#
_cell.length_a   1.000
_cell.length_b   1.000
_cell.length_c   1.000
_cell.angle_alpha   90.00
_cell.angle_beta   90.00
_cell.angle_gamma   90.00
#
_symmetry.space_group_name_H-M   'P 1'
#
loop_
_entity.id
_entity.type
_entity.pdbx_description
1 polymer ?
#
loop_
_entity_poly.entity_id
_entity_poly.type
_entity_poly.pdbx_seq_one_letter_code
_entity_poly.pdbx_strand_id
1 'polypeptide(L)' 'MSERDRLLIQLGEMLSRIARPYPADAELPMDVRSGLCQLGFPCNEMTTREELIARLWARKRSLLEWGGPGVTPPSAA' A
#
# COMPACT_ATOMS: atom_id res chain seq x y z
N MET A 1 -13.70 16.38 2.92
CA MET A 1 -12.57 15.44 2.90
C MET A 1 -11.51 15.98 1.96
N SER A 2 -10.27 16.09 2.44
CA SER A 2 -9.13 16.51 1.62
C SER A 2 -8.75 15.42 0.62
N GLU A 3 -8.08 15.80 -0.46
CA GLU A 3 -7.50 14.85 -1.43
C GLU A 3 -6.55 13.87 -0.75
N ARG A 4 -5.78 14.37 0.24
CA ARG A 4 -4.92 13.55 1.08
C ARG A 4 -5.68 12.48 1.85
N ASP A 5 -6.81 12.84 2.47
CA ASP A 5 -7.63 11.89 3.24
C ASP A 5 -8.19 10.80 2.33
N ARG A 6 -8.65 11.18 1.14
CA ARG A 6 -9.11 10.23 0.11
C ARG A 6 -8.01 9.27 -0.31
N LEU A 7 -6.78 9.78 -0.51
CA LEU A 7 -5.64 8.95 -0.88
C LEU A 7 -5.22 7.99 0.25
N LEU A 8 -5.27 8.44 1.51
CA LEU A 8 -5.00 7.60 2.68
C LEU A 8 -6.02 6.46 2.82
N ILE A 9 -7.30 6.75 2.56
CA ILE A 9 -8.37 5.76 2.55
C ILE A 9 -8.11 4.73 1.44
N GLN A 10 -7.87 5.18 0.20
CA GLN A 10 -7.59 4.29 -0.93
C GLN A 10 -6.37 3.39 -0.69
N LEU A 11 -5.27 3.93 -0.16
CA LEU A 11 -4.07 3.15 0.19
C LEU A 11 -4.36 2.14 1.29
N GLY A 12 -5.20 2.50 2.28
CA GLY A 12 -5.61 1.59 3.35
C GLY A 12 -6.48 0.43 2.85
N GLU A 13 -7.46 0.71 2.00
CA GLU A 13 -8.30 -0.31 1.37
C GLU A 13 -7.47 -1.25 0.50
N MET A 14 -6.54 -0.70 -0.30
CA MET A 14 -5.68 -1.50 -1.16
C MET A 14 -4.77 -2.41 -0.32
N LEU A 15 -4.14 -1.88 0.74
CA LEU A 15 -3.33 -2.66 1.68
C LEU A 15 -4.12 -3.81 2.29
N SER A 16 -5.37 -3.58 2.71
CA SER A 16 -6.23 -4.64 3.26
C SER A 16 -6.51 -5.72 2.22
N ARG A 17 -6.77 -5.34 0.98
CA ARG A 17 -7.03 -6.27 -0.12
C ARG A 17 -5.81 -7.10 -0.49
N ILE A 18 -4.62 -6.50 -0.59
CA ILE A 18 -3.39 -7.23 -0.93
C ILE A 18 -2.82 -8.01 0.25
N ALA A 19 -3.10 -7.65 1.50
CA ALA A 19 -2.59 -8.36 2.69
C ALA A 19 -3.46 -9.56 3.10
N ARG A 20 -4.69 -9.70 2.56
CA ARG A 20 -5.55 -10.86 2.85
C ARG A 20 -4.85 -12.16 2.50
N PRO A 21 -4.95 -13.22 3.30
CA PRO A 21 -4.36 -14.51 2.96
C PRO A 21 -4.94 -15.00 1.62
N TYR A 22 -4.09 -15.00 0.59
CA TYR A 22 -4.30 -15.72 -0.65
C TYR A 22 -3.27 -16.84 -0.68
N PRO A 23 -3.54 -17.94 -1.41
CA PRO A 23 -2.50 -18.90 -1.74
C PRO A 23 -1.26 -18.18 -2.28
N ALA A 24 -0.06 -18.60 -1.88
CA ALA A 24 1.18 -17.92 -2.26
C ALA A 24 1.37 -17.83 -3.78
N ASP A 25 0.88 -18.84 -4.52
CA ASP A 25 0.92 -18.91 -5.98
C ASP A 25 -0.34 -18.32 -6.67
N ALA A 26 -1.29 -17.76 -5.91
CA ALA A 26 -2.48 -17.16 -6.50
C ALA A 26 -2.16 -15.74 -7.00
N GLU A 27 -2.44 -15.51 -8.28
CA GLU A 27 -2.40 -14.18 -8.86
C GLU A 27 -3.35 -13.22 -8.12
N LEU A 28 -2.94 -11.94 -8.04
CA LEU A 28 -3.80 -10.91 -7.50
C LEU A 28 -5.05 -10.72 -8.38
N PRO A 29 -6.25 -10.58 -7.80
CA PRO A 29 -7.46 -10.29 -8.55
C PRO A 29 -7.28 -9.07 -9.46
N MET A 30 -7.91 -9.08 -10.64
CA MET A 30 -7.79 -8.02 -11.64
C MET A 30 -8.12 -6.62 -11.06
N ASP A 31 -9.14 -6.52 -10.19
CA ASP A 31 -9.50 -5.28 -9.51
C ASP A 31 -8.38 -4.74 -8.61
N VAL A 32 -7.66 -5.63 -7.93
CA VAL A 32 -6.53 -5.28 -7.06
C VAL A 32 -5.37 -4.79 -7.94
N ARG A 33 -5.06 -5.50 -9.03
CA ARG A 33 -4.01 -5.10 -9.98
C ARG A 33 -4.30 -3.75 -10.63
N SER A 34 -5.54 -3.55 -11.07
CA SER A 34 -5.99 -2.29 -11.68
C SER A 34 -5.87 -1.13 -10.69
N GLY A 35 -6.35 -1.31 -9.46
CA GLY A 35 -6.24 -0.29 -8.42
C GLY A 35 -4.79 0.01 -8.01
N LEU A 36 -3.92 -1.01 -7.97
CA LEU A 36 -2.48 -0.81 -7.75
C LEU A 36 -1.85 0.03 -8.87
N CYS A 37 -2.15 -0.27 -10.13
CA CYS A 37 -1.67 0.51 -11.27
C CYS A 37 -2.16 1.96 -11.23
N GLN A 38 -3.43 2.21 -10.90
CA GLN A 38 -3.98 3.57 -10.73
C GLN A 38 -3.29 4.34 -9.60
N LEU A 39 -2.88 3.63 -8.55
CA LEU A 39 -2.08 4.19 -7.47
C LEU A 39 -0.59 4.30 -7.84
N GLY A 40 -0.15 3.93 -9.04
CA GLY A 40 1.25 4.03 -9.47
C GLY A 40 2.15 2.88 -8.98
N PHE A 41 1.56 1.73 -8.62
CA PHE A 41 2.26 0.50 -8.26
C PHE A 41 2.02 -0.56 -9.33
N PRO A 42 2.81 -0.59 -10.42
CA PRO A 42 2.61 -1.56 -11.49
C PRO A 42 2.87 -2.99 -10.99
N CYS A 43 1.91 -3.88 -11.22
CA CYS A 43 2.06 -5.31 -10.97
C CYS A 43 2.75 -5.94 -12.18
N ASN A 44 4.08 -5.98 -12.17
CA ASN A 44 4.91 -6.66 -13.18
C ASN A 44 5.48 -7.97 -12.60
N GLU A 45 5.93 -8.87 -13.48
CA GLU A 45 6.41 -10.22 -13.11
C GLU A 45 7.62 -10.20 -12.15
N MET A 46 8.31 -9.06 -12.03
CA MET A 46 9.46 -8.88 -11.15
C MET A 46 9.11 -8.37 -9.75
N THR A 47 7.90 -7.85 -9.52
CA THR A 47 7.53 -7.30 -8.20
C THR A 47 6.69 -8.33 -7.44
N THR A 48 7.25 -8.83 -6.35
CA THR A 48 6.53 -9.75 -5.46
C THR A 48 5.41 -9.03 -4.72
N ARG A 49 4.47 -9.81 -4.20
CA ARG A 49 3.35 -9.29 -3.41
C ARG A 49 3.83 -8.60 -2.12
N GLU A 50 4.84 -9.16 -1.47
CA GLU A 50 5.48 -8.61 -0.27
C GLU A 50 6.10 -7.24 -0.57
N GLU A 51 6.77 -7.10 -1.71
CA GLU A 51 7.34 -5.81 -2.15
C GLU A 51 6.24 -4.78 -2.41
N LEU A 52 5.13 -5.17 -3.04
CA LEU A 52 3.97 -4.29 -3.24
C LEU A 52 3.38 -3.82 -1.90
N ILE A 53 3.25 -4.73 -0.92
CA ILE A 53 2.78 -4.41 0.43
C ILE A 53 3.74 -3.40 1.10
N ALA A 54 5.04 -3.66 1.07
CA ALA A 54 6.06 -2.79 1.65
C ALA A 54 6.02 -1.38 1.05
N ARG A 55 5.96 -1.28 -0.28
CA ARG A 55 5.92 0.00 -1.00
C ARG A 55 4.62 0.77 -0.76
N LEU A 56 3.47 0.09 -0.75
CA LEU A 56 2.18 0.70 -0.38
C LEU A 56 2.20 1.24 1.04
N TRP A 57 2.73 0.46 1.99
CA TRP A 57 2.82 0.86 3.39
C TRP A 57 3.76 2.04 3.59
N ALA A 58 4.92 2.04 2.93
CA ALA A 58 5.86 3.17 2.94
C ALA A 58 5.21 4.46 2.41
N ARG A 59 4.44 4.38 1.31
CA ARG A 59 3.72 5.54 0.78
C ARG A 59 2.62 6.03 1.72
N LYS A 60 1.85 5.11 2.31
CA LYS A 60 0.82 5.47 3.30
C LYS A 60 1.44 6.13 4.53
N ARG A 61 2.57 5.61 5.03
CA ARG A 61 3.31 6.21 6.15
C ARG A 61 3.81 7.60 5.83
N SER A 62 4.41 7.81 4.66
CA SER A 62 4.81 9.13 4.22
C SER A 62 3.60 10.08 4.23
N LEU A 63 2.47 9.66 3.64
CA LEU A 63 1.21 10.43 3.70
C LEU A 63 0.56 10.52 5.08
N LEU A 64 1.10 9.93 6.15
CA LEU A 64 0.69 10.21 7.53
C LEU A 64 1.68 11.16 8.20
N GLU A 65 2.97 10.96 7.95
CA GLU A 65 4.08 11.76 8.49
C GLU A 65 4.08 13.21 7.98
N TRP A 66 3.68 13.45 6.72
CA TRP A 66 3.54 14.82 6.19
C TRP A 66 2.33 15.59 6.77
N GLY A 67 1.66 15.06 7.79
CA GLY A 67 0.33 15.48 8.26
C GLY A 67 0.26 15.74 9.77
N GLY A 68 1.39 15.60 10.48
CA GLY A 68 1.49 15.95 11.89
C GLY A 68 2.92 15.74 12.42
N PRO A 69 3.43 16.62 13.30
CA PRO A 69 4.69 16.41 13.97
C PRO A 69 4.52 15.30 15.02
N GLY A 70 5.28 14.19 14.92
CA GLY A 70 5.43 13.25 16.04
C GLY A 70 5.11 11.78 15.77
N VAL A 71 5.58 11.20 14.66
CA VAL A 71 5.76 9.74 14.60
C VAL A 71 7.25 9.47 14.36
N THR A 72 7.97 9.33 15.47
CA THR A 72 9.29 8.71 15.50
C THR A 72 9.20 7.31 14.86
N PRO A 73 10.13 6.92 13.96
CA PRO A 73 10.26 5.52 13.59
C PRO A 73 10.58 4.71 14.87
N PRO A 74 10.09 3.47 15.03
CA PRO A 74 10.56 2.65 16.13
C PRO A 74 12.05 2.45 15.93
N SER A 75 12.84 2.99 16.86
CA SER A 75 14.23 2.61 17.03
C SER A 75 14.24 1.10 17.17
N ALA A 76 14.89 0.41 16.24
CA ALA A 76 15.26 -0.98 16.45
C ALA A 76 16.17 -0.99 17.69
N ALA A 77 15.70 -1.63 18.76
CA ALA A 77 16.44 -1.94 19.97
C ALA A 77 16.79 -3.43 19.94
#